data_AF-A0AAD4MU35-F1
#
_entry.id   AF-A0AAD4MU35-F1
#
_cell.length_a   1.000
_cell.length_b   1.000
_cell.length_c   1.000
_cell.angle_alpha   90.00
_cell.angle_beta   90.00
_cell.angle_gamma   90.00
#
_symmetry.space_group_name_H-M   'P 1'
#
loop_
_entity.id
_entity.type
_entity.pdbx_description
1 polymer ?
#
loop_
_entity_poly.entity_id
_entity_poly.type
_entity_poly.pdbx_seq_one_letter_code
_entity_poly.pdbx_strand_id
1 'polypeptide(L)'
;MSAHTNLSACFQTGPRVSILNLRPSTMTEEQLKKKAAAHIRNCDDPIERLSLHCLSRGLTTFKNLQRHFISLEGDKESLSVSNVCDALKMQGVEMSQQDVRSICEKAGAVDGQGISMTSFMDKIRPPINKTRSALIAKTFNAISKKKEFATIEDLRVGFNYKKQPQYLSGDKSKEEVFQQFLKSFDIQLHEDKKVTLEDFINYYAAVSAGTEADIYFDLVVRNMWDIA
;
A
#
# COMPACT_ATOMS: atom_id res chain seq x y z
N MET A 1 -32.58 -25.53 -60.85
CA MET A 1 -31.14 -25.32 -60.65
C MET A 1 -30.93 -24.57 -59.35
N SER A 2 -30.12 -25.16 -58.48
CA SER A 2 -29.48 -24.68 -57.24
C SER A 2 -30.31 -24.04 -56.11
N ALA A 3 -30.15 -24.68 -54.95
CA ALA A 3 -30.32 -24.13 -53.62
C ALA A 3 -29.32 -22.99 -53.34
N HIS A 4 -29.62 -22.13 -52.36
CA HIS A 4 -28.77 -21.91 -51.18
C HIS A 4 -29.53 -21.12 -50.09
N THR A 5 -29.50 -21.70 -48.90
CA THR A 5 -29.86 -21.16 -47.58
C THR A 5 -29.06 -19.90 -47.24
N ASN A 6 -29.65 -18.99 -46.46
CA ASN A 6 -28.97 -18.44 -45.28
C ASN A 6 -29.97 -17.84 -44.28
N LEU A 7 -30.09 -18.52 -43.13
CA LEU A 7 -30.48 -17.88 -41.88
C LEU A 7 -29.39 -16.87 -41.50
N SER A 8 -29.77 -15.64 -41.21
CA SER A 8 -29.09 -14.88 -40.17
C SER A 8 -30.02 -13.85 -39.58
N ALA A 9 -30.26 -14.05 -38.29
CA ALA A 9 -30.96 -13.15 -37.41
C ALA A 9 -30.32 -11.75 -37.47
N CYS A 10 -31.16 -10.74 -37.68
CA CYS A 10 -30.81 -9.35 -37.44
C CYS A 10 -30.65 -9.13 -35.93
N PHE A 11 -29.50 -9.49 -35.37
CA PHE A 11 -29.04 -8.86 -34.13
C PHE A 11 -28.56 -7.46 -34.51
N GLN A 12 -29.45 -6.49 -34.37
CA GLN A 12 -29.08 -5.08 -34.38
C GLN A 12 -28.06 -4.87 -33.25
N THR A 13 -26.82 -4.66 -33.64
CA THR A 13 -25.75 -4.25 -32.74
C THR A 13 -26.15 -2.90 -32.15
N GLY A 14 -26.49 -2.90 -30.85
CA GLY A 14 -26.56 -1.68 -30.07
C GLY A 14 -25.25 -0.89 -30.18
N PRO A 15 -25.25 0.41 -29.81
CA PRO A 15 -24.11 1.29 -30.02
C PRO A 15 -22.86 0.65 -29.39
N ARG A 16 -21.88 0.38 -30.26
CA ARG A 16 -20.53 -0.04 -29.86
C ARG A 16 -20.01 0.97 -28.86
N VAL A 17 -19.92 0.57 -27.60
CA VAL A 17 -19.19 1.32 -26.59
C VAL A 17 -17.74 1.40 -27.08
N SER A 18 -17.35 2.62 -27.45
CA SER A 18 -16.11 2.98 -28.09
C SER A 18 -14.91 2.66 -27.20
N ILE A 19 -14.08 1.70 -27.65
CA ILE A 19 -12.60 1.57 -27.76
C ILE A 19 -11.66 2.41 -26.85
N LEU A 20 -12.15 3.01 -25.78
CA LEU A 20 -11.33 3.45 -24.67
C LEU A 20 -11.72 2.54 -23.51
N ASN A 21 -11.13 1.35 -23.52
CA ASN A 21 -10.72 0.67 -22.31
C ASN A 21 -9.79 1.64 -21.58
N LEU A 22 -10.34 2.67 -20.94
CA LEU A 22 -9.73 3.34 -19.81
C LEU A 22 -9.67 2.25 -18.74
N ARG A 23 -8.67 1.37 -18.86
CA ARG A 23 -8.33 0.44 -17.79
C ARG A 23 -8.13 1.35 -16.59
N PRO A 24 -8.93 1.21 -15.53
CA PRO A 24 -8.65 1.92 -14.28
C PRO A 24 -7.40 1.24 -13.72
N SER A 25 -6.23 1.61 -14.23
CA SER A 25 -4.97 1.02 -13.81
C SER A 25 -4.81 1.34 -12.34
N THR A 26 -4.85 0.30 -11.51
CA THR A 26 -4.32 0.36 -10.15
C THR A 26 -3.00 1.12 -10.24
N MET A 27 -2.91 2.27 -9.57
CA MET A 27 -1.71 3.08 -9.70
C MET A 27 -0.52 2.20 -9.33
N THR A 28 0.37 1.97 -10.28
CA THR A 28 1.52 1.09 -10.05
C THR A 28 2.39 1.72 -8.98
N GLU A 29 3.18 0.92 -8.28
CA GLU A 29 4.14 1.45 -7.31
C GLU A 29 5.04 2.53 -7.94
N GLU A 30 5.42 2.37 -9.20
CA GLU A 30 6.21 3.38 -9.93
C GLU A 30 5.44 4.68 -10.17
N GLN A 31 4.16 4.60 -10.51
CA GLN A 31 3.31 5.79 -10.65
C GLN A 31 3.10 6.49 -9.30
N LEU A 32 2.92 5.72 -8.22
CA LEU A 32 2.84 6.24 -6.85
C LEU A 32 4.12 6.99 -6.49
N LYS A 33 5.29 6.40 -6.77
CA LYS A 33 6.59 7.04 -6.50
C LYS A 33 6.75 8.36 -7.24
N LYS A 34 6.38 8.39 -8.53
CA LYS A 34 6.45 9.60 -9.36
C LYS A 34 5.50 10.69 -8.85
N LYS A 35 4.26 10.33 -8.52
CA LYS A 35 3.27 11.28 -7.96
C LYS A 35 3.76 11.83 -6.62
N ALA A 36 4.20 10.96 -5.71
CA ALA A 36 4.73 11.37 -4.41
C ALA A 36 5.92 12.32 -4.57
N ALA A 37 6.90 11.99 -5.42
CA ALA A 37 8.06 12.83 -5.67
C ALA A 37 7.72 14.24 -6.20
N ALA A 38 6.66 14.36 -7.02
CA ALA A 38 6.19 15.64 -7.51
C ALA A 38 5.56 16.50 -6.41
N HIS A 39 4.84 15.88 -5.46
CA HIS A 39 4.16 16.59 -4.36
C HIS A 39 5.09 17.03 -3.23
N ILE A 40 6.25 16.38 -3.03
CA ILE A 40 7.21 16.74 -1.96
C ILE A 40 7.57 18.24 -1.97
N ARG A 41 7.76 18.82 -3.16
CA ARG A 41 8.21 20.22 -3.31
C ARG A 41 7.14 21.25 -2.91
N ASN A 42 5.88 20.86 -2.95
CA ASN A 42 4.73 21.76 -2.72
C ASN A 42 4.08 21.51 -1.36
N CYS A 43 4.68 20.66 -0.53
CA CYS A 43 4.14 20.29 0.77
C CYS A 43 4.81 21.09 1.88
N ASP A 44 4.02 21.90 2.58
CA ASP A 44 4.48 22.74 3.69
C ASP A 44 4.54 21.96 5.02
N ASP A 45 3.63 21.01 5.23
CA ASP A 45 3.57 20.24 6.48
C ASP A 45 4.69 19.18 6.57
N PRO A 46 5.53 19.21 7.62
CA PRO A 46 6.62 18.25 7.78
C PRO A 46 6.18 16.79 7.80
N ILE A 47 5.01 16.47 8.36
CA ILE A 47 4.52 15.09 8.47
C ILE A 47 4.14 14.59 7.08
N GLU A 48 3.32 15.36 6.36
CA GLU A 48 2.93 15.00 5.00
C GLU A 48 4.16 14.91 4.08
N ARG A 49 5.14 15.82 4.23
CA ARG A 49 6.41 15.75 3.51
C ARG A 49 7.17 14.44 3.80
N LEU A 50 7.24 14.02 5.05
CA LEU A 50 7.85 12.75 5.44
C LEU A 50 7.10 11.55 4.83
N SER A 51 5.76 11.54 4.91
CA SER A 51 4.92 10.51 4.29
C SER A 51 5.19 10.42 2.78
N LEU A 52 5.25 11.55 2.09
CA LEU A 52 5.55 11.62 0.65
C LEU A 52 6.97 11.15 0.32
N HIS A 53 7.97 11.50 1.13
CA HIS A 53 9.32 10.96 0.99
C HIS A 53 9.31 9.42 1.08
N CYS A 54 8.62 8.86 2.08
CA CYS A 54 8.50 7.41 2.21
C CYS A 54 7.83 6.78 0.98
N LEU A 55 6.73 7.36 0.50
CA LEU A 55 6.02 6.89 -0.70
C LEU A 55 6.86 6.99 -1.98
N SER A 56 7.71 8.03 -2.12
CA SER A 56 8.62 8.20 -3.26
C SER A 56 9.71 7.13 -3.33
N ARG A 57 10.07 6.54 -2.18
CA ARG A 57 11.05 5.46 -2.08
C ARG A 57 10.40 4.10 -2.31
N GLY A 58 9.20 3.90 -1.77
CA GLY A 58 8.35 2.75 -2.06
C GLY A 58 7.54 2.29 -0.86
N LEU A 59 6.71 1.27 -1.11
CA LEU A 59 5.78 0.74 -0.11
C LEU A 59 6.49 0.06 1.07
N THR A 60 7.69 -0.47 0.83
CA THR A 60 8.50 -1.15 1.85
C THR A 60 9.14 -0.19 2.85
N THR A 61 9.24 1.12 2.54
CA THR A 61 9.95 2.08 3.38
C THR A 61 9.34 2.22 4.77
N PHE A 62 8.01 2.24 4.90
CA PHE A 62 7.35 2.30 6.21
C PHE A 62 7.69 1.07 7.08
N LYS A 63 7.68 -0.12 6.48
CA LYS A 63 8.05 -1.37 7.17
C LYS A 63 9.54 -1.40 7.53
N ASN A 64 10.40 -0.90 6.66
CA ASN A 64 11.84 -0.80 6.93
C ASN A 64 12.12 0.14 8.11
N LEU A 65 11.43 1.29 8.16
CA LEU A 65 11.51 2.22 9.29
C LEU A 65 11.06 1.54 10.58
N GLN A 66 9.91 0.85 10.57
CA GLN A 66 9.44 0.11 11.74
C GLN A 66 10.46 -0.92 12.24
N ARG A 67 11.06 -1.71 11.34
CA ARG A 67 12.11 -2.67 11.73
C ARG A 67 13.36 -2.00 12.28
N HIS A 68 13.77 -0.90 11.67
CA HIS A 68 14.95 -0.17 12.14
C HIS A 68 14.69 0.47 13.50
N PHE A 69 13.47 0.97 13.73
CA PHE A 69 13.05 1.44 15.05
C PHE A 69 13.07 0.34 16.08
N ILE A 70 12.51 -0.84 15.81
CA ILE A 70 12.58 -2.00 16.73
C ILE A 70 14.05 -2.34 17.06
N SER A 71 14.93 -2.31 16.06
CA SER A 71 16.36 -2.58 16.28
C SER A 71 17.09 -1.50 17.09
N LEU A 72 16.67 -0.23 16.99
CA LEU A 72 17.25 0.90 17.72
C LEU A 72 16.67 1.06 19.13
N GLU A 73 15.41 0.66 19.29
CA GLU A 73 14.65 0.71 20.53
C GLU A 73 15.24 -0.28 21.55
N GLY A 74 15.53 -1.52 21.13
CA GLY A 74 16.10 -2.54 22.02
C GLY A 74 15.22 -2.75 23.26
N ASP A 75 15.76 -2.46 24.45
CA ASP A 75 15.05 -2.50 25.75
C ASP A 75 14.38 -1.17 26.16
N LYS A 76 14.55 -0.10 25.38
CA LYS A 76 13.92 1.20 25.69
C LYS A 76 12.49 1.20 25.18
N GLU A 77 11.56 1.90 25.83
CA GLU A 77 10.18 2.07 25.32
C GLU A 77 10.03 3.31 24.41
N SER A 78 11.15 3.97 24.09
CA SER A 78 11.14 5.25 23.40
C SER A 78 12.36 5.50 22.52
N LEU A 79 12.11 6.19 21.41
CA LEU A 79 13.11 6.60 20.44
C LEU A 79 13.52 8.04 20.71
N SER A 80 14.83 8.30 20.70
CA SER A 80 15.33 9.67 20.69
C SER A 80 15.15 10.31 19.31
N VAL A 81 15.06 11.64 19.25
CA VAL A 81 15.04 12.36 17.97
C VAL A 81 16.27 12.04 17.10
N SER A 82 17.43 11.79 17.72
CA SER A 82 18.64 11.39 16.99
C SER A 82 18.45 10.05 16.31
N ASN A 83 17.90 9.07 17.03
CA ASN A 83 17.62 7.73 16.49
C ASN A 83 16.65 7.83 15.30
N VAL A 84 15.63 8.70 15.40
CA VAL A 84 14.70 8.94 14.29
C VAL A 84 15.41 9.56 13.09
N CYS A 85 16.27 10.56 13.29
CA CYS A 85 17.06 11.17 12.21
C CYS A 85 17.95 10.13 11.51
N ASP A 86 18.62 9.28 12.28
CA ASP A 86 19.53 8.27 11.73
C ASP A 86 18.77 7.19 10.96
N ALA A 87 17.62 6.75 11.48
CA ALA A 87 16.72 5.83 10.79
C ALA A 87 16.23 6.38 9.43
N LEU A 88 15.82 7.65 9.40
CA LEU A 88 15.37 8.32 8.18
C LEU A 88 16.51 8.42 7.16
N LYS A 89 17.72 8.82 7.59
CA LYS A 89 18.90 8.88 6.72
C LYS A 89 19.27 7.53 6.14
N MET A 90 19.19 6.45 6.91
CA MET A 90 19.46 5.09 6.44
C MET A 90 18.47 4.62 5.37
N GLN A 91 17.23 5.12 5.40
CA GLN A 91 16.25 4.89 4.32
C GLN A 91 16.36 5.91 3.17
N GLY A 92 17.35 6.81 3.22
CA GLY A 92 17.56 7.88 2.24
C GLY A 92 16.52 9.00 2.30
N VAL A 93 15.82 9.15 3.42
CA VAL A 93 14.91 10.27 3.64
C VAL A 93 15.71 11.41 4.25
N GLU A 94 15.92 12.47 3.46
CA GLU A 94 16.63 13.67 3.90
C GLU A 94 15.63 14.70 4.41
N MET A 95 15.73 15.02 5.70
CA MET A 95 14.91 16.05 6.35
C MET A 95 15.76 16.83 7.34
N SER A 96 15.39 18.09 7.58
CA SER A 96 16.07 18.91 8.58
C SER A 96 15.81 18.35 9.99
N GLN A 97 16.77 18.51 10.89
CA GLN A 97 16.58 18.07 12.28
C GLN A 97 15.42 18.83 12.97
N GLN A 98 15.14 20.06 12.55
CA GLN A 98 14.01 20.85 13.04
C GLN A 98 12.67 20.23 12.60
N ASP A 99 12.55 19.81 11.34
CA ASP A 99 11.34 19.12 10.86
C ASP A 99 11.13 17.81 11.61
N VAL A 100 12.18 17.02 11.81
CA VAL A 100 12.08 15.75 12.56
C VAL A 100 11.65 15.99 14.01
N ARG A 101 12.18 17.02 14.68
CA ARG A 101 11.71 17.41 16.03
C ARG A 101 10.23 17.77 16.01
N SER A 102 9.79 18.60 15.07
CA SER A 102 8.39 18.99 14.94
C SER A 102 7.47 17.78 14.71
N ILE A 103 7.91 16.81 13.91
CA ILE A 103 7.16 15.56 13.68
C ILE A 103 7.06 14.76 14.97
N CYS A 104 8.18 14.59 15.69
CA CYS A 104 8.20 13.87 16.97
C CYS A 104 7.27 14.54 18.01
N GLU A 105 7.32 15.87 18.15
CA GLU A 105 6.41 16.63 19.04
C GLU A 105 4.94 16.42 18.65
N LYS A 106 4.60 16.55 17.35
CA LYS A 106 3.23 16.31 16.85
C LYS A 106 2.77 14.86 16.98
N ALA A 107 3.70 13.93 17.10
CA ALA A 107 3.46 12.52 17.35
C ALA A 107 3.54 12.17 18.85
N GLY A 108 3.56 13.16 19.73
CA GLY A 108 3.43 12.98 21.18
C GLY A 108 4.74 12.71 21.92
N ALA A 109 5.88 13.08 21.34
CA ALA A 109 7.15 13.06 22.06
C ALA A 109 7.09 14.01 23.26
N VAL A 110 7.55 13.53 24.42
CA VAL A 110 7.73 14.35 25.62
C VAL A 110 9.22 14.66 25.78
N ASP A 111 9.53 15.92 26.11
CA ASP A 111 10.90 16.38 26.32
C ASP A 111 11.65 15.47 27.31
N GLY A 112 12.76 14.90 26.86
CA GLY A 112 13.61 14.02 27.65
C GLY A 112 13.13 12.56 27.77
N GLN A 113 11.89 12.22 27.37
CA GLN A 113 11.38 10.85 27.38
C GLN A 113 11.40 10.17 26.01
N GLY A 114 11.45 10.94 24.91
CA GLY A 114 11.48 10.39 23.54
C GLY A 114 10.09 10.13 22.98
N ILE A 115 10.01 9.37 21.87
CA ILE A 115 8.77 9.04 21.17
C ILE A 115 8.55 7.54 21.06
N SER A 116 7.33 7.08 21.31
CA SER A 116 6.95 5.69 21.03
C SER A 116 6.96 5.44 19.52
N MET A 117 7.57 4.33 19.10
CA MET A 117 7.57 3.89 17.70
C MET A 117 6.14 3.87 17.13
N THR A 118 5.18 3.30 17.85
CA THR A 118 3.79 3.17 17.40
C THR A 118 3.18 4.54 17.12
N SER A 119 3.37 5.50 18.01
CA SER A 119 2.85 6.86 17.85
C SER A 119 3.50 7.58 16.66
N PHE A 120 4.81 7.41 16.48
CA PHE A 120 5.52 7.96 15.32
C PHE A 120 5.00 7.35 14.01
N MET A 121 4.91 6.02 13.93
CA MET A 121 4.44 5.30 12.76
C MET A 121 3.00 5.64 12.41
N ASP A 122 2.12 5.75 13.40
CA ASP A 122 0.73 6.16 13.21
C ASP A 122 0.63 7.60 12.68
N LYS A 123 1.53 8.49 13.09
CA LYS A 123 1.54 9.88 12.63
C LYS A 123 2.01 10.02 11.18
N ILE A 124 3.04 9.28 10.79
CA ILE A 124 3.63 9.37 9.44
C ILE A 124 2.87 8.51 8.42
N ARG A 125 2.04 7.57 8.87
CA ARG A 125 1.19 6.78 7.99
C ARG A 125 0.24 7.72 7.25
N PRO A 126 0.10 7.59 5.92
CA PRO A 126 -0.87 8.38 5.18
C PRO A 126 -2.28 8.19 5.77
N PRO A 127 -3.06 9.28 5.92
CA PRO A 127 -4.36 9.21 6.56
C PRO A 127 -5.31 8.32 5.75
N ILE A 128 -6.04 7.44 6.44
CA ILE A 128 -7.05 6.57 5.86
C ILE A 128 -8.40 6.94 6.49
N ASN A 129 -9.42 7.15 5.66
CA ASN A 129 -10.77 7.42 6.15
C ASN A 129 -11.41 6.14 6.74
N LYS A 130 -12.47 6.32 7.55
CA LYS A 130 -13.13 5.21 8.26
C LYS A 130 -13.67 4.12 7.33
N THR A 131 -14.19 4.51 6.17
CA THR A 131 -14.76 3.58 5.17
C THR A 131 -13.68 2.65 4.63
N ARG A 132 -12.54 3.21 4.20
CA ARG A 132 -11.40 2.45 3.70
C ARG A 132 -10.80 1.57 4.80
N SER A 133 -10.63 2.09 6.02
CA SER A 133 -10.13 1.31 7.16
C SER A 133 -11.03 0.11 7.49
N ALA A 134 -12.35 0.28 7.47
CA ALA A 134 -13.30 -0.80 7.69
C ALA A 134 -13.21 -1.89 6.60
N LEU A 135 -13.04 -1.49 5.34
CA LEU A 135 -12.84 -2.42 4.24
C LEU A 135 -11.54 -3.21 4.37
N ILE A 136 -10.43 -2.54 4.72
CA ILE A 136 -9.13 -3.17 4.94
C ILE A 136 -9.23 -4.21 6.07
N ALA A 137 -9.84 -3.85 7.19
CA ALA A 137 -10.03 -4.76 8.33
C ALA A 137 -10.93 -5.96 7.98
N LYS A 138 -12.06 -5.73 7.29
CA LYS A 138 -12.94 -6.80 6.78
C LYS A 138 -12.15 -7.75 5.88
N THR A 139 -11.32 -7.19 5.00
CA THR A 139 -10.50 -7.93 4.05
C THR A 139 -9.47 -8.79 4.73
N PHE A 140 -8.70 -8.21 5.67
CA PHE A 140 -7.71 -8.96 6.42
C PHE A 140 -8.33 -10.12 7.19
N ASN A 141 -9.46 -9.88 7.87
CA ASN A 141 -10.15 -10.92 8.65
C ASN A 141 -10.65 -12.08 7.79
N ALA A 142 -11.07 -11.81 6.55
CA ALA A 142 -11.48 -12.84 5.59
C ALA A 142 -10.29 -13.71 5.18
N ILE A 143 -9.13 -13.10 4.91
CA ILE A 143 -7.90 -13.79 4.50
C ILE A 143 -7.29 -14.57 5.67
N SER A 144 -7.12 -13.92 6.83
CA SER A 144 -6.50 -14.51 8.02
C SER A 144 -7.39 -15.54 8.71
N LYS A 145 -8.66 -15.70 8.30
CA LYS A 145 -9.68 -16.52 8.97
C LYS A 145 -9.83 -16.11 10.45
N LYS A 146 -9.85 -14.81 10.72
CA LYS A 146 -9.91 -14.19 12.06
C LYS A 146 -8.74 -14.52 12.98
N LYS A 147 -7.57 -14.84 12.42
CA LYS A 147 -6.31 -14.93 13.16
C LYS A 147 -5.63 -13.56 13.24
N GLU A 148 -4.69 -13.42 14.17
CA GLU A 148 -3.89 -12.20 14.35
C GLU A 148 -2.95 -11.90 13.17
N PHE A 149 -2.55 -12.94 12.44
CA PHE A 149 -1.67 -12.83 11.27
C PHE A 149 -2.14 -13.71 10.10
N ALA A 150 -1.80 -13.30 8.89
CA ALA A 150 -1.97 -14.08 7.67
C ALA A 150 -0.64 -14.71 7.25
N THR A 151 -0.66 -15.98 6.87
CA THR A 151 0.52 -16.65 6.29
C THR A 151 0.60 -16.41 4.78
N ILE A 152 1.75 -16.70 4.16
CA ILE A 152 1.89 -16.68 2.69
C ILE A 152 0.81 -17.54 2.03
N GLU A 153 0.45 -18.67 2.61
CA GLU A 153 -0.56 -19.56 2.05
C GLU A 153 -1.96 -18.98 2.15
N ASP A 154 -2.30 -18.34 3.29
CA ASP A 154 -3.58 -17.63 3.43
C ASP A 154 -3.70 -16.51 2.38
N LEU A 155 -2.64 -15.73 2.17
CA LEU A 155 -2.57 -14.70 1.14
C LEU A 155 -2.69 -15.29 -0.26
N ARG A 156 -2.02 -16.42 -0.53
CA ARG A 156 -2.04 -17.08 -1.84
C ARG A 156 -3.44 -17.57 -2.21
N VAL A 157 -4.17 -18.15 -1.26
CA VAL A 157 -5.53 -18.64 -1.46
C VAL A 157 -6.51 -17.48 -1.68
N GLY A 158 -6.35 -16.38 -0.95
CA GLY A 158 -7.21 -15.20 -1.10
C GLY A 158 -6.89 -14.32 -2.32
N PHE A 159 -5.67 -14.39 -2.86
CA PHE A 159 -5.21 -13.46 -3.89
C PHE A 159 -5.79 -13.73 -5.27
N ASN A 160 -6.53 -12.76 -5.81
CA ASN A 160 -7.10 -12.81 -7.15
C ASN A 160 -6.17 -12.15 -8.18
N TYR A 161 -5.32 -12.97 -8.80
CA TYR A 161 -4.41 -12.56 -9.87
C TYR A 161 -5.11 -12.27 -11.20
N LYS A 162 -6.31 -12.82 -11.44
CA LYS A 162 -6.99 -12.77 -12.76
C LYS A 162 -7.39 -11.37 -13.17
N LYS A 163 -7.60 -10.48 -12.21
CA LYS A 163 -7.99 -9.08 -12.43
C LYS A 163 -6.79 -8.11 -12.40
N GLN A 164 -5.57 -8.63 -12.26
CA GLN A 164 -4.37 -7.80 -12.19
C GLN A 164 -3.96 -7.32 -13.58
N PRO A 165 -3.72 -6.01 -13.79
CA PRO A 165 -3.43 -5.47 -15.13
C PRO A 165 -2.24 -6.14 -15.82
N GLN A 166 -1.19 -6.49 -15.07
CA GLN A 166 0.04 -7.11 -15.57
C GLN A 166 -0.15 -8.59 -15.97
N TYR A 167 -1.10 -9.27 -15.35
CA TYR A 167 -1.51 -10.62 -15.74
C TYR A 167 -2.39 -10.57 -17.00
N LEU A 168 -3.31 -9.60 -17.05
CA LEU A 168 -4.21 -9.39 -18.19
C LEU A 168 -3.48 -8.92 -19.46
N SER A 169 -2.38 -8.17 -19.34
CA SER A 169 -1.53 -7.81 -20.48
C SER A 169 -0.63 -8.96 -20.94
N GLY A 170 -0.44 -9.99 -20.11
CA GLY A 170 0.53 -11.07 -20.35
C GLY A 170 1.97 -10.69 -20.02
N ASP A 171 2.21 -9.51 -19.44
CA ASP A 171 3.55 -9.05 -19.06
C ASP A 171 4.15 -9.88 -17.92
N LYS A 172 3.30 -10.45 -17.06
CA LYS A 172 3.70 -11.27 -15.91
C LYS A 172 2.82 -12.50 -15.75
N SER A 173 3.45 -13.60 -15.37
CA SER A 173 2.77 -14.81 -14.90
C SER A 173 2.04 -14.57 -13.57
N LYS A 174 1.14 -15.50 -13.23
CA LYS A 174 0.44 -15.52 -11.94
C LYS A 174 1.44 -15.46 -10.78
N GLU A 175 2.49 -16.28 -10.86
CA GLU A 175 3.51 -16.42 -9.85
C GLU A 175 4.30 -15.12 -9.68
N GLU A 176 4.68 -14.47 -10.78
CA GLU A 176 5.42 -13.19 -10.74
C GLU A 176 4.59 -12.05 -10.15
N VAL A 177 3.30 -11.97 -10.48
CA VAL A 177 2.39 -10.98 -9.89
C VAL A 177 2.24 -11.20 -8.39
N PHE A 178 2.10 -12.45 -7.96
CA PHE A 178 2.01 -12.78 -6.54
C PHE A 178 3.34 -12.51 -5.80
N GLN A 179 4.48 -12.84 -6.40
CA GLN A 179 5.79 -12.53 -5.79
C GLN A 179 6.04 -11.03 -5.68
N GLN A 180 5.62 -10.23 -6.67
CA GLN A 180 5.69 -8.77 -6.56
C GLN A 180 4.83 -8.24 -5.41
N PHE A 181 3.62 -8.80 -5.24
CA PHE A 181 2.78 -8.46 -4.10
C PHE A 181 3.46 -8.81 -2.77
N LEU A 182 4.01 -10.02 -2.62
CA LEU A 182 4.72 -10.42 -1.39
C LEU A 182 5.95 -9.54 -1.10
N LYS A 183 6.66 -9.09 -2.15
CA LYS A 183 7.79 -8.17 -2.01
C LYS A 183 7.38 -6.82 -1.41
N SER A 184 6.14 -6.38 -1.63
CA SER A 184 5.63 -5.12 -1.08
C SER A 184 5.50 -5.15 0.46
N PHE A 185 5.32 -6.34 1.03
CA PHE A 185 5.29 -6.58 2.48
C PHE A 185 6.65 -6.99 3.05
N ASP A 186 7.65 -7.14 2.18
CA ASP A 186 8.98 -7.64 2.51
C ASP A 186 8.98 -9.00 3.26
N ILE A 187 8.00 -9.85 2.96
CA ILE A 187 7.77 -11.13 3.66
C ILE A 187 8.94 -12.10 3.47
N GLN A 188 9.69 -11.97 2.37
CA GLN A 188 10.82 -12.86 2.08
C GLN A 188 12.00 -12.67 3.03
N LEU A 189 12.12 -11.49 3.67
CA LEU A 189 13.16 -11.20 4.66
C LEU A 189 12.71 -11.51 6.10
N HIS A 190 11.49 -12.01 6.29
CA HIS A 190 10.99 -12.44 7.60
C HIS A 190 11.30 -13.92 7.88
N GLU A 191 11.86 -14.19 9.05
CA GLU A 191 12.00 -15.57 9.56
C GLU A 191 10.63 -16.26 9.69
N ASP A 192 9.60 -15.49 10.08
CA ASP A 192 8.26 -16.03 10.36
C ASP A 192 7.33 -16.14 9.16
N LYS A 193 7.61 -15.47 8.02
CA LYS A 193 6.76 -15.45 6.82
C LYS A 193 5.27 -15.12 7.08
N LYS A 194 5.01 -14.20 8.02
CA LYS A 194 3.68 -13.74 8.45
C LYS A 194 3.45 -12.28 8.08
N VAL A 195 2.19 -11.91 7.86
CA VAL A 195 1.73 -10.52 7.66
C VAL A 195 0.73 -10.19 8.76
N THR A 196 0.99 -9.14 9.53
CA THR A 196 0.08 -8.65 10.57
C THR A 196 -0.98 -7.73 9.98
N LEU A 197 -2.04 -7.44 10.75
CA LEU A 197 -3.02 -6.43 10.36
C LEU A 197 -2.38 -5.05 10.15
N GLU A 198 -1.39 -4.70 10.96
CA GLU A 198 -0.67 -3.43 10.85
C GLU A 198 0.09 -3.32 9.52
N ASP A 199 0.77 -4.39 9.10
CA ASP A 199 1.46 -4.45 7.81
C ASP A 199 0.48 -4.29 6.65
N PHE A 200 -0.69 -4.92 6.77
CA PHE A 200 -1.78 -4.81 5.81
C PHE A 200 -2.34 -3.39 5.72
N ILE A 201 -2.53 -2.74 6.87
CA ILE A 201 -2.96 -1.33 6.92
C ILE A 201 -1.89 -0.43 6.31
N ASN A 202 -0.61 -0.61 6.63
CA ASN A 202 0.49 0.19 6.08
C ASN A 202 0.54 0.11 4.55
N TYR A 203 0.41 -1.10 3.99
CA TYR A 203 0.34 -1.29 2.54
C TYR A 203 -0.86 -0.54 1.93
N TYR A 204 -2.07 -0.74 2.48
CA TYR A 204 -3.26 -0.11 1.93
C TYR A 204 -3.37 1.39 2.24
N ALA A 205 -2.67 1.91 3.26
CA ALA A 205 -2.55 3.33 3.51
C ALA A 205 -1.86 4.04 2.34
N ALA A 206 -0.79 3.45 1.83
CA ALA A 206 -0.08 3.96 0.68
C ALA A 206 -0.87 3.84 -0.62
N VAL A 207 -1.57 2.71 -0.83
CA VAL A 207 -2.51 2.56 -1.96
C VAL A 207 -3.65 3.57 -1.88
N SER A 208 -4.17 3.81 -0.68
CA SER A 208 -5.19 4.82 -0.38
C SER A 208 -4.70 6.23 -0.69
N ALA A 209 -3.48 6.59 -0.25
CA ALA A 209 -2.87 7.89 -0.55
C ALA A 209 -2.73 8.15 -2.05
N GLY A 210 -2.48 7.08 -2.80
CA GLY A 210 -2.43 7.12 -4.25
C GLY A 210 -3.79 7.22 -4.96
N THR A 211 -4.88 6.97 -4.24
CA THR A 211 -6.23 6.80 -4.78
C THR A 211 -7.15 7.91 -4.30
N GLU A 212 -7.58 8.76 -5.22
CA GLU A 212 -8.43 9.91 -4.90
C GLU A 212 -9.87 9.47 -4.53
N ALA A 213 -10.51 8.65 -5.36
CA ALA A 213 -11.91 8.26 -5.16
C ALA A 213 -12.07 7.00 -4.28
N ASP A 214 -12.93 7.06 -3.28
CA ASP A 214 -13.22 5.93 -2.37
C ASP A 214 -13.79 4.71 -3.09
N ILE A 215 -14.70 4.93 -4.05
CA ILE A 215 -15.30 3.88 -4.88
C ILE A 215 -14.21 3.14 -5.65
N TYR A 216 -13.17 3.87 -6.09
CA TYR A 216 -12.06 3.26 -6.81
C TYR A 216 -11.19 2.41 -5.88
N PHE A 217 -10.88 2.92 -4.68
CA PHE A 217 -10.16 2.14 -3.67
C PHE A 217 -10.92 0.84 -3.32
N ASP A 218 -12.23 0.93 -3.10
CA ASP A 218 -13.09 -0.21 -2.80
C ASP A 218 -13.04 -1.26 -3.92
N LEU A 219 -13.19 -0.83 -5.18
CA LEU A 219 -13.08 -1.70 -6.34
C LEU A 219 -11.72 -2.41 -6.41
N VAL A 220 -10.62 -1.70 -6.15
CA VAL A 220 -9.26 -2.27 -6.17
C VAL A 220 -9.09 -3.35 -5.11
N VAL A 221 -9.48 -3.06 -3.86
CA VAL A 221 -9.34 -4.03 -2.75
C VAL A 221 -10.20 -5.26 -3.01
N ARG A 222 -11.46 -5.10 -3.41
CA ARG A 222 -12.36 -6.22 -3.68
C ARG A 222 -11.92 -7.06 -4.85
N ASN A 223 -11.41 -6.43 -5.92
CA ASN A 223 -10.89 -7.17 -7.06
C ASN A 223 -9.63 -7.98 -6.73
N MET A 224 -8.85 -7.53 -5.74
CA MET A 224 -7.61 -8.19 -5.32
C MET A 224 -7.85 -9.42 -4.43
N TRP A 225 -8.96 -9.43 -3.67
CA TRP A 225 -9.25 -10.48 -2.68
C TRP A 225 -10.57 -11.23 -2.90
N ASP A 226 -11.30 -10.89 -3.96
CA ASP A 226 -12.61 -11.45 -4.30
C ASP A 226 -13.65 -11.35 -3.18
N ILE A 227 -13.69 -10.20 -2.51
CA ILE A 227 -14.56 -9.95 -1.36
C ILE A 227 -15.86 -9.28 -1.82
N ALA A 228 -16.97 -9.97 -1.54
CA ALA A 228 -18.34 -9.46 -1.69
C ALA A 228 -18.71 -8.40 -0.62
#